data_AF-U9UKR7-F1
#
_entry.id   AF-U9UKR7-F1
#
_cell.length_a   1.000
_cell.length_b   1.000
_cell.length_c   1.000
_cell.angle_alpha   90.00
_cell.angle_beta   90.00
_cell.angle_gamma   90.00
#
_symmetry.space_group_name_H-M   'P 1'
#
loop_
_entity.id
_entity.type
_entity.pdbx_description
1 polymer ?
#
loop_
_entity_poly.entity_id
_entity_poly.type
_entity_poly.pdbx_seq_one_letter_code
_entity_poly.pdbx_strand_id
1 'polypeptide(L)'
;MDDTTIISDSKDKLEKLISMCHSFFKINNIQANIQKYELIKINAKEKEDLNIEGVKIKKVNDEEGNRYLGFYFEYNNKRSIYKRKIKEIVDKAAKIMRFKMLTEKQVTAVWNMVNLPSSLPNYIMYDKDLIGLKNIYDLQSEMLSKNIIYYANSCSELSLLFDIQMRNLQLKYWTSYCLGEHGEVLTLGNNSYLGDALKILKENNLTICDPEIVDGRNYSIKGGNIKIEDIFTPLEYKKWKTSLKK
;
A
#
# COMPACT_ATOMS: atom_id res chain seq x y z
N MET A 1 15.75 6.25 13.38
CA MET A 1 14.37 5.91 13.79
C MET A 1 14.51 4.58 14.48
N ASP A 2 14.30 4.58 15.79
CA ASP A 2 14.84 3.52 16.66
C ASP A 2 13.76 2.48 17.00
N ASP A 3 12.49 2.84 16.79
CA ASP A 3 11.34 1.97 16.96
C ASP A 3 11.14 1.11 15.71
N THR A 4 11.45 -0.18 15.82
CA THR A 4 11.19 -1.18 14.78
C THR A 4 10.02 -2.06 15.20
N THR A 5 9.14 -2.39 14.27
CA THR A 5 7.98 -3.26 14.52
C THR A 5 7.98 -4.41 13.54
N ILE A 6 7.89 -5.63 14.07
CA ILE A 6 7.88 -6.86 13.29
C ILE A 6 6.51 -7.50 13.47
N ILE A 7 5.86 -7.84 12.35
CA ILE A 7 4.55 -8.49 12.33
C ILE A 7 4.74 -9.85 11.67
N SER A 8 4.22 -10.91 12.30
CA SER A 8 4.26 -12.25 11.75
C SER A 8 2.97 -13.01 12.09
N ASP A 9 2.64 -14.01 11.28
CA ASP A 9 1.48 -14.87 11.44
C ASP A 9 1.73 -16.05 12.39
N SER A 10 2.99 -16.34 12.70
CA SER A 10 3.42 -17.52 13.45
C SER A 10 4.64 -17.21 14.31
N LYS A 11 4.74 -17.91 15.44
CA LYS A 11 5.85 -17.76 16.39
C LYS A 11 7.20 -18.10 15.75
N ASP A 12 7.28 -19.24 15.04
CA ASP A 12 8.53 -19.68 14.40
C ASP A 12 9.06 -18.67 13.38
N LYS A 13 8.17 -18.05 12.59
CA LYS A 13 8.58 -17.01 11.63
C LYS A 13 9.00 -15.73 12.35
N LEU A 14 8.31 -15.36 13.43
CA LEU A 14 8.69 -14.21 14.24
C LEU A 14 10.09 -14.39 14.85
N GLU A 15 10.38 -15.56 15.42
CA GLU A 15 11.70 -15.89 15.98
C GLU A 15 12.81 -15.85 14.91
N LYS A 16 12.54 -16.39 13.71
CA LYS A 16 13.48 -16.29 12.57
C LYS A 16 13.75 -14.84 12.17
N LEU A 17 12.70 -14.01 12.06
CA LEU A 17 12.84 -12.60 11.72
C LEU A 17 13.67 -11.84 12.78
N ILE A 18 13.41 -12.10 14.06
CA ILE A 18 14.17 -11.53 15.18
C ILE A 18 15.63 -11.95 15.10
N SER A 19 15.91 -13.23 14.86
CA SER A 19 17.28 -13.74 14.72
C SER A 19 18.03 -13.06 13.56
N MET A 20 17.35 -12.84 12.43
CA MET A 20 17.92 -12.10 11.30
C MET A 20 18.19 -10.63 11.66
N CYS A 21 17.26 -9.97 12.34
CA CYS A 21 17.44 -8.59 12.82
C CYS A 21 18.61 -8.47 13.80
N HIS A 22 18.73 -9.38 14.76
CA HIS A 22 19.84 -9.41 15.72
C HIS A 22 21.19 -9.65 15.04
N SER A 23 21.24 -10.55 14.06
CA SER A 23 22.44 -10.78 13.25
C SER A 23 22.86 -9.50 12.50
N PHE A 24 21.88 -8.80 11.91
CA PHE A 24 22.12 -7.52 11.24
C PHE A 24 22.60 -6.44 12.22
N PHE A 25 21.99 -6.30 13.38
CA PHE A 25 22.42 -5.34 14.40
C PHE A 25 23.83 -5.61 14.88
N LYS A 26 24.20 -6.89 15.08
CA LYS A 26 25.55 -7.29 15.46
C LYS A 26 26.60 -6.90 14.42
N ILE A 27 26.31 -7.09 13.12
CA ILE A 27 27.20 -6.68 12.03
C ILE A 27 27.41 -5.16 12.02
N ASN A 28 26.37 -4.41 12.36
CA ASN A 28 26.40 -2.94 12.37
C ASN A 28 26.81 -2.34 13.73
N ASN A 29 27.27 -3.15 14.70
CA ASN A 29 27.59 -2.72 16.06
C ASN A 29 26.44 -1.95 16.77
N ILE A 30 25.19 -2.30 16.46
CA ILE A 30 23.99 -1.74 17.09
C ILE A 30 23.60 -2.66 18.27
N GLN A 31 23.41 -2.07 19.45
CA GLN A 31 22.96 -2.80 20.63
C GLN A 31 21.45 -2.65 20.81
N ALA A 32 20.71 -3.75 20.65
CA ALA A 32 19.27 -3.78 20.92
C ALA A 32 18.98 -4.04 22.40
N ASN A 33 18.11 -3.25 23.02
CA ASN A 33 17.67 -3.47 24.39
C ASN A 33 16.44 -4.41 24.41
N ILE A 34 16.70 -5.70 24.61
CA ILE A 34 15.67 -6.76 24.60
C ILE A 34 14.63 -6.58 25.72
N GLN A 35 15.00 -5.95 26.84
CA GLN A 35 14.08 -5.71 27.95
C GLN A 35 12.95 -4.72 27.59
N LYS A 36 13.16 -3.89 26.57
CA LYS A 36 12.15 -2.96 26.06
C LYS A 36 11.22 -3.58 25.02
N TYR A 37 11.47 -4.83 24.60
CA TYR A 37 10.64 -5.45 23.58
C TYR A 37 9.24 -5.71 24.14
N GLU A 38 8.25 -5.40 23.32
CA GLU A 38 6.85 -5.63 23.64
C GLU A 38 6.28 -6.66 22.65
N LEU A 39 5.67 -7.72 23.17
CA LEU A 39 4.93 -8.67 22.35
C LEU A 39 3.46 -8.27 22.34
N ILE A 40 2.85 -8.27 21.16
CA ILE A 40 1.41 -8.05 21.03
C ILE A 40 0.84 -9.21 20.23
N LYS A 41 -0.18 -9.86 20.80
CA LYS A 41 -0.84 -11.00 20.18
C LYS A 41 -2.23 -10.57 19.73
N ILE A 42 -2.53 -10.71 18.45
CA ILE A 42 -3.84 -10.38 17.90
C ILE A 42 -4.51 -11.70 17.51
N ASN A 43 -5.72 -11.97 18.04
CA ASN A 43 -6.49 -13.19 17.76
C ASN A 43 -5.75 -14.53 17.97
N ALA A 44 -4.71 -14.56 18.82
CA ALA A 44 -3.97 -15.78 19.10
C ALA A 44 -4.77 -16.71 20.02
N LYS A 45 -4.98 -17.97 19.61
CA LYS A 45 -5.59 -19.02 20.45
C LYS A 45 -4.63 -19.49 21.55
N GLU A 46 -3.33 -19.38 21.31
CA GLU A 46 -2.28 -19.93 22.16
C GLU A 46 -1.62 -18.86 23.04
N LYS A 47 -1.54 -19.18 24.34
CA LYS A 47 -0.90 -18.35 25.37
C LYS A 47 0.63 -18.55 25.44
N GLU A 48 1.26 -19.03 24.38
CA GLU A 48 2.69 -19.34 24.43
C GLU A 48 3.57 -18.11 24.63
N ASP A 49 4.47 -18.18 25.60
CA ASP A 49 5.44 -17.13 25.80
C ASP A 49 6.49 -17.11 24.67
N LEU A 50 7.00 -15.92 24.38
CA LEU A 50 8.11 -15.72 23.46
C LEU A 50 9.37 -15.45 24.27
N ASN A 51 10.37 -16.32 24.11
CA ASN A 51 11.66 -16.21 24.77
C ASN A 51 12.70 -15.82 23.73
N ILE A 52 13.33 -14.66 23.90
CA ILE A 52 14.42 -14.19 23.03
C ILE A 52 15.68 -14.16 23.88
N GLU A 53 16.73 -14.86 23.43
CA GLU A 53 18.04 -14.88 24.10
C GLU A 53 17.96 -15.21 25.61
N GLY A 54 17.04 -16.10 26.00
CA GLY A 54 16.82 -16.48 27.41
C GLY A 54 16.00 -15.47 28.23
N VAL A 55 15.59 -14.35 27.65
CA VAL A 55 14.69 -13.37 28.27
C VAL A 55 13.25 -13.63 27.84
N LYS A 56 12.37 -13.83 28.82
CA LYS A 56 10.93 -13.94 28.61
C LYS A 56 10.31 -12.56 28.41
N ILE A 57 9.68 -12.31 27.27
CA ILE A 57 9.03 -11.03 26.97
C ILE A 57 7.69 -10.93 27.70
N LYS A 58 7.53 -9.86 28.50
CA LYS A 58 6.45 -9.73 29.49
C LYS A 58 5.13 -9.19 28.97
N LYS A 59 5.10 -8.41 27.87
CA LYS A 59 3.86 -7.72 27.51
C LYS A 59 2.91 -8.67 26.79
N VAL A 60 1.74 -8.87 27.39
CA VAL A 60 0.65 -9.70 26.90
C VAL A 60 -0.57 -8.82 27.06
N ASN A 61 -0.90 -8.07 26.01
CA ASN A 61 -2.15 -7.33 25.79
C ASN A 61 -2.83 -6.71 27.03
N ASP A 62 -2.83 -5.38 27.10
CA ASP A 62 -3.65 -4.67 28.11
C ASP A 62 -5.16 -4.94 27.88
N GLU A 63 -5.92 -5.15 28.96
CA GLU A 63 -7.38 -5.26 28.93
C GLU A 63 -8.03 -3.97 28.45
N GLU A 64 -7.36 -2.83 28.62
CA GLU A 64 -7.81 -1.54 28.09
C GLU A 64 -7.47 -1.35 26.60
N GLY A 65 -6.74 -2.27 25.98
CA GLY A 65 -6.29 -2.22 24.60
C GLY A 65 -4.93 -1.53 24.43
N ASN A 66 -4.14 -2.03 23.48
CA ASN A 66 -2.79 -1.57 23.21
C ASN A 66 -2.80 -0.27 22.38
N ARG A 67 -1.85 0.63 22.64
CA ARG A 67 -1.66 1.87 21.88
C ARG A 67 -0.34 1.81 21.11
N TYR A 68 -0.39 2.01 19.79
CA TYR A 68 0.80 2.11 18.94
C TYR A 68 0.68 3.31 18.00
N LEU A 69 1.69 4.18 18.00
CA LEU A 69 1.73 5.42 17.20
C LEU A 69 0.43 6.25 17.25
N GLY A 70 -0.24 6.26 18.41
CA GLY A 70 -1.50 6.98 18.59
C GLY A 70 -2.77 6.19 18.28
N PHE A 71 -2.67 5.04 17.61
CA PHE A 71 -3.79 4.15 17.32
C PHE A 71 -4.03 3.16 18.47
N TYR A 72 -5.29 2.97 18.84
CA TYR A 72 -5.70 1.95 19.80
C TYR A 72 -6.18 0.71 19.08
N PHE A 73 -5.75 -0.45 19.56
CA PHE A 73 -6.22 -1.74 19.05
C PHE A 73 -6.21 -2.80 20.17
N GLU A 74 -7.20 -3.67 20.13
CA GLU A 74 -7.41 -4.73 21.11
C GLU A 74 -7.25 -6.10 20.45
N TYR A 75 -6.67 -7.05 21.18
CA TYR A 75 -6.40 -8.40 20.68
C TYR A 75 -7.63 -9.19 20.25
N ASN A 76 -8.81 -8.86 20.80
CA ASN A 76 -10.09 -9.53 20.55
C ASN A 76 -11.05 -8.66 19.70
N ASN A 77 -10.59 -7.48 19.26
CA ASN A 77 -11.35 -6.50 18.51
C ASN A 77 -12.77 -6.17 19.07
N LYS A 78 -12.94 -6.10 20.39
CA LYS A 78 -14.25 -5.80 21.00
C LYS A 78 -14.66 -4.35 20.74
N ARG A 79 -15.72 -4.19 19.96
CA ARG A 79 -16.28 -2.88 19.57
C ARG A 79 -16.69 -1.99 20.75
N SER A 80 -17.02 -2.56 21.91
CA SER A 80 -17.42 -1.82 23.12
C SER A 80 -16.28 -1.00 23.73
N ILE A 81 -15.04 -1.51 23.71
CA ILE A 81 -13.87 -0.83 24.29
C ILE A 81 -13.46 0.36 23.44
N TYR A 82 -13.49 0.22 22.11
CA TYR A 82 -13.31 1.35 21.20
C TYR A 82 -14.37 2.43 21.44
N LYS A 83 -15.66 2.05 21.51
CA LYS A 83 -16.74 3.02 21.81
C LYS A 83 -16.50 3.75 23.14
N ARG A 84 -16.03 3.06 24.17
CA ARG A 84 -15.69 3.67 25.46
C ARG A 84 -14.53 4.66 25.34
N LYS A 85 -13.42 4.29 24.68
CA LYS A 85 -12.27 5.19 24.48
C LYS A 85 -12.62 6.42 23.64
N ILE A 86 -13.44 6.25 22.59
CA ILE A 86 -13.96 7.35 21.79
C ILE A 86 -14.73 8.32 22.67
N LYS A 87 -15.65 7.79 23.49
CA LYS A 87 -16.43 8.61 24.44
C LYS A 87 -15.52 9.36 25.42
N GLU A 88 -14.52 8.70 25.99
CA GLU A 88 -13.57 9.35 26.91
C GLU A 88 -12.76 10.48 26.24
N ILE A 89 -12.32 10.29 24.99
CA ILE A 89 -11.59 11.32 24.23
C ILE A 89 -12.51 12.51 23.95
N VAL A 90 -13.74 12.25 23.48
CA VAL A 90 -14.76 13.26 23.21
C VAL A 90 -15.10 14.04 24.49
N ASP A 91 -15.30 13.35 25.61
CA ASP A 91 -15.62 13.98 26.90
C ASP A 91 -14.46 14.84 27.40
N LYS A 92 -13.21 14.39 27.25
CA LYS A 92 -12.01 15.19 27.57
C LYS A 92 -11.91 16.42 26.68
N ALA A 93 -12.11 16.27 25.38
CA ALA A 93 -12.10 17.37 24.42
C ALA A 93 -13.18 18.41 24.72
N ALA A 94 -14.41 17.96 24.97
CA ALA A 94 -15.53 18.82 25.36
C ALA A 94 -15.23 19.57 26.65
N LYS A 95 -14.65 18.92 27.67
CA LYS A 95 -14.20 19.58 28.91
C LYS A 95 -13.12 20.64 28.66
N ILE A 96 -12.15 20.36 27.80
CA ILE A 96 -11.07 21.31 27.47
C ILE A 96 -11.61 22.54 26.73
N MET A 97 -12.59 22.37 25.86
CA MET A 97 -13.21 23.48 25.11
C MET A 97 -14.25 24.24 25.94
N ARG A 98 -14.79 23.62 26.99
CA ARG A 98 -15.75 24.24 27.90
C ARG A 98 -15.14 25.51 28.52
N PHE A 99 -15.90 26.60 28.50
CA PHE A 99 -15.53 27.92 29.04
C PHE A 99 -14.39 28.65 28.33
N LYS A 100 -13.94 28.18 27.16
CA LYS A 100 -12.97 28.92 26.33
C LYS A 100 -13.71 29.81 25.32
N MET A 101 -13.27 31.07 25.19
CA MET A 101 -13.72 31.94 24.11
C MET A 101 -13.04 31.52 22.81
N LEU A 102 -13.67 30.60 22.07
CA LEU A 102 -13.23 30.13 20.78
C LEU A 102 -14.29 30.51 19.73
N THR A 103 -13.82 30.96 18.56
CA THR A 103 -14.69 31.13 17.40
C THR A 103 -15.05 29.77 16.81
N GLU A 104 -16.17 29.68 16.09
CA GLU A 104 -16.62 28.46 15.41
C GLU A 104 -15.50 27.83 14.55
N LYS A 105 -14.78 28.66 13.78
CA LYS A 105 -13.65 28.21 12.95
C LYS A 105 -12.51 27.62 13.78
N GLN A 106 -12.20 28.18 14.94
CA GLN A 106 -11.17 27.67 15.83
C GLN A 106 -11.59 26.35 16.49
N VAL A 107 -12.86 26.19 16.84
CA VAL A 107 -13.41 24.93 17.35
C VAL A 107 -13.30 23.84 16.29
N THR A 108 -13.72 24.11 15.05
CA THR A 108 -13.61 23.17 13.93
C THR A 108 -12.16 22.80 13.65
N ALA A 109 -11.23 23.76 13.65
CA ALA A 109 -9.81 23.49 13.46
C ALA A 109 -9.21 22.59 14.56
N VAL A 110 -9.51 22.87 15.83
CA VAL A 110 -9.01 22.07 16.96
C VAL A 110 -9.60 20.65 16.94
N TRP A 111 -10.88 20.52 16.58
CA TRP A 111 -11.56 19.23 16.46
C TRP A 111 -10.93 18.37 15.36
N ASN A 112 -10.71 18.95 14.17
CA ASN A 112 -10.09 18.31 13.01
C ASN A 112 -8.63 17.93 13.22
N MET A 113 -7.86 18.78 13.92
CA MET A 113 -6.42 18.58 14.10
C MET A 113 -6.08 17.63 15.24
N VAL A 114 -6.85 17.60 16.33
CA VAL A 114 -6.45 16.94 17.58
C VAL A 114 -7.30 15.69 17.91
N ASN A 115 -8.61 15.74 17.70
CA ASN A 115 -9.52 14.73 18.27
C ASN A 115 -10.07 13.73 17.26
N LEU A 116 -10.31 14.15 16.02
CA LEU A 116 -10.86 13.30 14.96
C LEU A 116 -9.93 12.13 14.54
N PRO A 117 -8.60 12.30 14.40
CA PRO A 117 -7.71 11.20 14.02
C PRO A 117 -7.59 10.09 15.06
N SER A 118 -7.85 10.39 16.34
CA SER A 118 -7.67 9.44 17.46
C SER A 118 -8.93 8.65 17.83
N SER A 119 -10.11 9.05 17.30
CA SER A 119 -11.41 8.60 17.83
C SER A 119 -12.44 8.18 16.76
N LEU A 120 -12.15 8.29 15.46
CA LEU A 120 -13.14 7.95 14.43
C LEU A 120 -13.03 6.51 13.91
N PRO A 121 -14.16 5.82 13.65
CA PRO A 121 -14.19 4.64 12.79
C PRO A 121 -13.67 4.99 11.39
N ASN A 122 -12.96 4.05 10.75
CA ASN A 122 -12.29 4.24 9.47
C ASN A 122 -13.17 4.94 8.41
N TYR A 123 -14.48 4.66 8.33
CA TYR A 123 -15.36 5.26 7.33
C TYR A 123 -15.44 6.80 7.39
N ILE A 124 -15.43 7.40 8.59
CA ILE A 124 -15.51 8.87 8.73
C ILE A 124 -14.16 9.53 8.37
N MET A 125 -13.06 8.80 8.49
CA MET A 125 -11.75 9.29 8.03
C MET A 125 -11.68 9.41 6.51
N TYR A 126 -12.36 8.52 5.77
CA TYR A 126 -12.42 8.54 4.30
C TYR A 126 -13.41 9.58 3.74
N ASP A 127 -14.24 10.20 4.59
CA ASP A 127 -15.18 11.22 4.16
C ASP A 127 -14.43 12.48 3.68
N LYS A 128 -14.64 12.84 2.41
CA LYS A 128 -13.92 13.90 1.70
C LYS A 128 -14.18 15.29 2.29
N ASP A 129 -15.35 15.50 2.90
CA ASP A 129 -15.76 16.79 3.47
C ASP A 129 -15.31 16.94 4.93
N LEU A 130 -14.73 15.89 5.52
CA LEU A 130 -14.20 15.88 6.89
C LEU A 130 -12.66 15.82 6.91
N ILE A 131 -12.07 14.63 6.88
CA ILE A 131 -10.61 14.45 6.90
C ILE A 131 -10.07 14.13 5.51
N GLY A 132 -10.86 13.40 4.69
CA GLY A 132 -10.46 12.99 3.35
C GLY A 132 -9.19 12.13 3.32
N LEU A 133 -8.90 11.37 4.39
CA LEU A 133 -7.81 10.40 4.37
C LEU A 133 -8.14 9.36 3.32
N LYS A 134 -7.31 9.23 2.28
CA LYS A 134 -7.47 8.20 1.26
C LYS A 134 -6.87 6.89 1.75
N ASN A 135 -7.40 5.75 1.29
CA ASN A 135 -6.77 4.45 1.54
C ASN A 135 -5.33 4.47 1.00
N ILE A 136 -4.40 3.82 1.68
CA ILE A 136 -3.01 3.67 1.22
C ILE A 136 -2.99 3.09 -0.21
N TYR A 137 -3.87 2.14 -0.52
CA TYR A 137 -4.01 1.60 -1.87
C TYR A 137 -4.42 2.66 -2.88
N ASP A 138 -5.40 3.51 -2.54
CA ASP A 138 -5.87 4.59 -3.42
C ASP A 138 -4.79 5.66 -3.62
N LEU A 139 -4.03 5.98 -2.57
CA LEU A 139 -2.88 6.88 -2.63
C LEU A 139 -1.77 6.33 -3.52
N GLN A 140 -1.49 5.03 -3.40
CA GLN A 140 -0.52 4.35 -4.26
C GLN A 140 -0.99 4.36 -5.71
N SER A 141 -2.26 4.06 -5.98
CA SER A 141 -2.86 4.08 -7.31
C SER A 141 -2.84 5.49 -7.91
N GLU A 142 -3.14 6.53 -7.12
CA GLU A 142 -3.08 7.93 -7.55
C GLU A 142 -1.65 8.38 -7.87
N MET A 143 -0.69 8.07 -7.00
CA MET A 143 0.73 8.38 -7.24
C MET A 143 1.24 7.69 -8.51
N LEU A 144 0.93 6.40 -8.65
CA LEU A 144 1.27 5.61 -9.83
C LEU A 144 0.68 6.21 -11.11
N SER A 145 -0.62 6.53 -11.09
CA SER A 145 -1.32 7.17 -12.21
C SER A 145 -0.66 8.49 -12.62
N LYS A 146 -0.36 9.36 -11.64
CA LYS A 146 0.30 10.64 -11.89
C LYS A 146 1.67 10.47 -12.51
N ASN A 147 2.48 9.53 -11.99
CA ASN A 147 3.81 9.27 -12.53
C ASN A 147 3.75 8.78 -13.97
N ILE A 148 2.85 7.85 -14.30
CA ILE A 148 2.71 7.36 -15.67
C ILE A 148 2.24 8.47 -16.62
N ILE A 149 1.25 9.28 -16.22
CA ILE A 149 0.78 10.43 -17.01
C ILE A 149 1.92 11.44 -17.22
N TYR A 150 2.73 11.68 -16.19
CA TYR A 150 3.88 12.57 -16.29
C TYR A 150 4.92 12.05 -17.27
N TYR A 151 5.25 10.74 -17.22
CA TYR A 151 6.18 10.13 -18.18
C TYR A 151 5.63 10.20 -19.61
N ALA A 152 4.36 9.86 -19.80
CA ALA A 152 3.70 9.86 -21.10
C ALA A 152 3.56 11.26 -21.74
N ASN A 153 3.44 12.32 -20.94
CA ASN A 153 3.21 13.69 -21.43
C ASN A 153 4.42 14.62 -21.31
N SER A 154 5.55 14.15 -20.78
CA SER A 154 6.76 14.95 -20.69
C SER A 154 7.38 15.21 -22.08
N CYS A 155 7.95 16.40 -22.29
CA CYS A 155 8.73 16.72 -23.49
C CYS A 155 10.23 16.70 -23.15
N SER A 156 10.72 15.55 -22.69
CA SER A 156 12.09 15.37 -22.19
C SER A 156 12.57 13.93 -22.40
N GLU A 157 13.80 13.60 -21.99
CA GLU A 157 14.36 12.24 -22.04
C GLU A 157 13.47 11.18 -21.36
N LEU A 158 12.62 11.61 -20.42
CA LEU A 158 11.67 10.74 -19.72
C LEU A 158 10.58 10.18 -20.64
N SER A 159 10.07 10.95 -21.60
CA SER A 159 9.08 10.45 -22.55
C SER A 159 9.71 9.51 -23.58
N LEU A 160 10.95 9.78 -24.00
CA LEU A 160 11.70 8.85 -24.83
C LEU A 160 11.95 7.52 -24.10
N LEU A 161 12.29 7.56 -22.81
CA LEU A 161 12.44 6.36 -21.98
C LEU A 161 11.11 5.60 -21.86
N PHE A 162 10.02 6.33 -21.65
CA PHE A 162 8.67 5.77 -21.59
C PHE A 162 8.31 5.06 -22.90
N ASP A 163 8.56 5.67 -24.05
CA ASP A 163 8.35 5.08 -25.38
C ASP A 163 9.14 3.79 -25.58
N ILE A 164 10.42 3.79 -25.20
CA ILE A 164 11.28 2.61 -25.30
C ILE A 164 10.74 1.48 -24.42
N GLN A 165 10.34 1.79 -23.18
CA GLN A 165 9.78 0.79 -22.26
C GLN A 165 8.43 0.25 -22.75
N MET A 166 7.57 1.10 -23.31
CA MET A 166 6.31 0.69 -23.94
C MET A 166 6.56 -0.28 -25.09
N ARG A 167 7.48 0.03 -26.00
CA ARG A 167 7.84 -0.85 -27.12
C ARG A 167 8.43 -2.18 -26.65
N ASN A 168 9.32 -2.14 -25.65
CA ASN A 168 9.89 -3.35 -25.07
C ASN A 168 8.82 -4.25 -24.44
N LEU A 169 7.82 -3.65 -23.79
CA LEU A 169 6.69 -4.41 -23.26
C LEU A 169 5.83 -4.99 -24.37
N GLN A 170 5.52 -4.25 -25.42
CA GLN A 170 4.80 -4.78 -26.58
C GLN A 170 5.53 -5.95 -27.24
N LEU A 171 6.85 -5.85 -27.40
CA LEU A 171 7.71 -6.94 -27.87
C LEU A 171 7.82 -8.11 -26.89
N LYS A 172 7.70 -7.88 -25.58
CA LYS A 172 7.66 -8.97 -24.59
C LYS A 172 6.33 -9.72 -24.62
N TYR A 173 5.24 -9.01 -24.89
CA TYR A 173 3.89 -9.57 -24.89
C TYR A 173 3.39 -9.99 -26.28
N TRP A 174 4.12 -9.63 -27.35
CA TRP A 174 3.80 -9.84 -28.77
C TRP A 174 2.49 -9.19 -29.22
N THR A 175 2.19 -8.03 -28.65
CA THR A 175 0.98 -7.28 -28.99
C THR A 175 1.31 -6.02 -29.77
N SER A 176 0.49 -5.71 -30.76
CA SER A 176 0.56 -4.45 -31.50
C SER A 176 -0.28 -3.35 -30.87
N TYR A 177 -1.20 -3.68 -29.96
CA TYR A 177 -2.06 -2.70 -29.29
C TYR A 177 -1.29 -1.83 -28.30
N CYS A 178 -1.88 -0.69 -27.95
CA CYS A 178 -1.42 0.02 -26.78
C CYS A 178 -1.77 -0.76 -25.50
N LEU A 179 -0.73 -1.14 -24.75
CA LEU A 179 -0.86 -1.80 -23.45
C LEU A 179 -1.52 -0.92 -22.36
N GLY A 180 -1.59 0.40 -22.58
CA GLY A 180 -2.33 1.32 -21.72
C GLY A 180 -3.85 1.28 -21.89
N GLU A 181 -4.34 0.63 -22.93
CA GLU A 181 -5.76 0.29 -23.11
C GLU A 181 -6.03 -1.18 -22.76
N HIS A 182 -5.12 -2.06 -23.18
CA HIS A 182 -5.21 -3.52 -23.01
C HIS A 182 -4.33 -4.07 -21.87
N GLY A 183 -4.36 -3.41 -20.72
CA GLY A 183 -3.56 -3.78 -19.54
C GLY A 183 -3.89 -5.17 -18.98
N GLU A 184 -5.04 -5.76 -19.32
CA GLU A 184 -5.47 -7.10 -18.90
C GLU A 184 -4.53 -8.23 -19.37
N VAL A 185 -3.78 -8.01 -20.45
CA VAL A 185 -2.82 -8.98 -21.00
C VAL A 185 -1.55 -9.07 -20.13
N LEU A 186 -1.32 -8.08 -19.28
CA LEU A 186 -0.15 -8.00 -18.41
C LEU A 186 -0.30 -8.88 -17.16
N THR A 187 0.83 -9.32 -16.61
CA THR A 187 0.87 -10.08 -15.36
C THR A 187 1.79 -9.38 -14.37
N LEU A 188 1.33 -9.26 -13.12
CA LEU A 188 2.08 -8.64 -12.02
C LEU A 188 3.35 -9.44 -11.71
N GLY A 189 4.42 -8.75 -11.30
CA GLY A 189 5.65 -9.37 -10.80
C GLY A 189 6.63 -9.79 -11.89
N ASN A 190 6.48 -9.25 -13.10
CA ASN A 190 7.31 -9.58 -14.26
C ASN A 190 8.58 -8.72 -14.39
N ASN A 191 9.07 -8.16 -13.28
CA ASN A 191 10.21 -7.23 -13.19
C ASN A 191 10.11 -6.04 -14.16
N SER A 192 8.91 -5.52 -14.39
CA SER A 192 8.72 -4.31 -15.19
C SER A 192 7.76 -3.39 -14.46
N TYR A 193 8.31 -2.31 -13.90
CA TYR A 193 7.54 -1.27 -13.22
C TYR A 193 6.40 -0.76 -14.11
N LEU A 194 6.67 -0.44 -15.38
CA LEU A 194 5.66 0.04 -16.31
C LEU A 194 4.58 -1.02 -16.60
N GLY A 195 4.95 -2.28 -16.77
CA GLY A 195 3.98 -3.35 -17.01
C GLY A 195 3.06 -3.60 -15.80
N ASP A 196 3.63 -3.60 -14.60
CA ASP A 196 2.86 -3.73 -13.37
C ASP A 196 1.96 -2.50 -13.17
N ALA A 197 2.46 -1.30 -13.51
CA ALA A 197 1.70 -0.06 -13.43
C ALA A 197 0.48 -0.05 -14.36
N LEU A 198 0.66 -0.38 -15.64
CA LEU A 198 -0.43 -0.42 -16.63
C LEU A 198 -1.51 -1.45 -16.25
N LYS A 199 -1.12 -2.57 -15.64
CA LYS A 199 -2.06 -3.54 -15.11
C LYS A 199 -2.91 -2.96 -13.97
N ILE A 200 -2.27 -2.35 -12.98
CA ILE A 200 -2.95 -1.73 -11.83
C ILE A 200 -3.89 -0.62 -12.30
N LEU A 201 -3.49 0.17 -13.31
CA LEU A 201 -4.34 1.20 -13.89
C LEU A 201 -5.58 0.61 -14.55
N LYS A 202 -5.42 -0.47 -15.33
CA LYS A 202 -6.54 -1.16 -15.96
C LYS A 202 -7.52 -1.75 -14.93
N GLU A 203 -7.01 -2.34 -13.85
CA GLU A 203 -7.82 -2.84 -12.73
C GLU A 203 -8.65 -1.73 -12.05
N ASN A 204 -8.19 -0.47 -12.12
CA ASN A 204 -8.91 0.70 -11.63
C ASN A 204 -9.71 1.44 -12.73
N ASN A 205 -9.94 0.82 -13.90
CA ASN A 205 -10.63 1.41 -15.07
C ASN A 205 -9.99 2.71 -15.60
N LEU A 206 -8.68 2.87 -15.48
CA LEU A 206 -7.93 3.99 -16.04
C LEU A 206 -7.17 3.55 -17.28
N THR A 207 -7.38 4.26 -18.40
CA THR A 207 -6.67 4.04 -19.66
C THR A 207 -5.86 5.28 -20.03
N ILE A 208 -4.65 5.08 -20.55
CA ILE A 208 -3.73 6.18 -20.93
C ILE A 208 -3.67 6.37 -22.45
N CYS A 209 -4.11 5.36 -23.19
CA CYS A 209 -4.22 5.42 -24.64
C CYS A 209 -5.65 5.76 -25.01
N ASP A 210 -5.79 6.83 -25.79
CA ASP A 210 -7.05 7.27 -26.36
C ASP A 210 -6.98 7.08 -27.89
N PRO A 211 -7.84 6.23 -28.47
CA PRO A 211 -7.85 5.97 -29.90
C PRO A 211 -8.23 7.21 -30.74
N GLU A 212 -8.80 8.26 -30.14
CA GLU A 212 -9.20 9.49 -30.83
C GLU A 212 -8.05 10.51 -31.01
N ILE A 213 -6.88 10.25 -30.44
CA ILE A 213 -5.72 11.14 -30.58
C ILE A 213 -5.06 10.94 -31.96
N VAL A 214 -5.35 11.88 -32.85
CA VAL A 214 -4.89 11.96 -34.26
C VAL A 214 -3.35 12.14 -34.39
N ASP A 215 -2.68 12.55 -33.31
CA ASP A 215 -1.31 13.08 -33.36
C ASP A 215 -0.18 12.03 -33.24
N GLY A 216 -0.45 10.78 -33.62
CA GLY A 216 0.57 9.75 -33.76
C GLY A 216 1.22 9.23 -32.47
N ARG A 217 0.74 9.66 -31.28
CA ARG A 217 1.07 9.11 -29.95
C ARG A 217 0.20 7.92 -29.55
N ASN A 218 -0.37 7.23 -30.52
CA ASN A 218 -0.88 5.89 -30.30
C ASN A 218 0.34 4.99 -30.16
N TYR A 219 0.72 4.71 -28.90
CA TYR A 219 1.83 3.83 -28.52
C TYR A 219 1.74 2.42 -29.12
N SER A 220 0.74 2.11 -29.96
CA SER A 220 0.68 0.98 -30.87
C SER A 220 1.87 0.91 -31.84
N ILE A 221 2.34 -0.29 -32.12
CA ILE A 221 3.35 -0.53 -33.16
C ILE A 221 2.70 -0.29 -34.52
N LYS A 222 3.20 0.70 -35.28
CA LYS A 222 2.72 1.00 -36.64
C LYS A 222 3.12 -0.11 -37.61
N GLY A 223 2.15 -0.80 -38.22
CA GLY A 223 2.37 -1.76 -39.32
C GLY A 223 1.53 -3.03 -39.20
N GLY A 224 1.21 -3.63 -40.36
CA GLY A 224 0.48 -4.88 -40.50
C GLY A 224 -1.05 -4.73 -40.39
N ASN A 225 -1.80 -5.39 -41.29
CA ASN A 225 -3.27 -5.44 -41.24
C ASN A 225 -3.80 -6.62 -40.41
N ILE A 226 -2.93 -7.57 -40.06
CA ILE A 226 -3.28 -8.84 -39.41
C ILE A 226 -2.35 -9.02 -38.21
N LYS A 227 -2.93 -9.30 -37.04
CA LYS A 227 -2.15 -9.49 -35.81
C LYS A 227 -1.71 -10.94 -35.69
N ILE A 228 -0.56 -11.16 -35.07
CA ILE A 228 -0.03 -12.51 -34.83
C ILE A 228 -0.97 -13.30 -33.91
N GLU A 229 -1.58 -12.64 -32.93
CA GLU A 229 -2.58 -13.25 -32.05
C GLU A 229 -3.89 -13.61 -32.79
N ASP A 230 -4.23 -12.90 -33.86
CA ASP A 230 -5.39 -13.19 -34.71
C ASP A 230 -5.12 -14.38 -35.66
N ILE A 231 -3.84 -14.78 -35.84
CA ILE A 231 -3.43 -15.90 -36.70
C ILE A 231 -3.45 -17.24 -35.96
N PHE A 232 -3.26 -17.25 -34.63
CA PHE A 232 -3.11 -18.47 -33.83
C PHE A 232 -4.22 -18.62 -32.80
N THR A 233 -4.57 -19.86 -32.43
CA THR A 233 -5.45 -20.08 -31.27
C THR A 233 -4.73 -19.64 -29.97
N PRO A 234 -5.47 -19.25 -28.91
CA PRO A 234 -4.85 -18.79 -27.65
C PRO A 234 -3.85 -19.78 -27.03
N LEU A 235 -4.09 -21.08 -27.21
CA LEU A 235 -3.20 -22.16 -26.74
C LEU A 235 -1.91 -22.25 -27.57
N GLU A 236 -2.02 -22.17 -28.90
CA GLU A 236 -0.87 -22.19 -29.81
C GLU A 236 -0.01 -20.94 -29.63
N TYR A 237 -0.65 -19.77 -29.55
CA TYR A 237 0.03 -18.51 -29.32
C TYR A 237 0.88 -18.55 -28.04
N LYS A 238 0.32 -19.06 -26.94
CA LYS A 238 1.04 -19.22 -25.67
C LYS A 238 2.22 -20.20 -25.78
N LYS A 239 2.06 -21.30 -26.52
CA LYS A 239 3.08 -22.33 -26.75
C LYS A 239 4.25 -21.83 -27.61
N TRP A 240 3.97 -21.10 -28.69
CA TRP A 240 5.00 -20.55 -29.56
C TRP A 240 5.75 -19.39 -28.89
N LYS A 241 5.04 -18.57 -28.10
CA LYS A 241 5.64 -17.53 -27.27
C LYS A 241 6.65 -18.06 -26.25
N THR A 242 6.41 -19.23 -25.65
CA THR A 242 7.40 -19.85 -24.74
C THR A 242 8.56 -20.49 -25.49
N SER A 243 8.37 -20.97 -26.73
CA SER A 243 9.43 -21.55 -27.55
C SER A 243 10.49 -20.55 -28.00
N LEU A 244 10.12 -19.27 -28.20
CA LEU A 244 11.01 -18.21 -28.67
C LEU A 244 11.73 -17.44 -27.55
N LYS A 245 11.51 -17.81 -26.28
CA LYS A 245 12.24 -17.26 -25.12
C LYS A 245 13.51 -18.05 -24.75
N LYS A 246 13.93 -18.97 -25.61
CA LYS A 246 15.21 -19.69 -25.49
C LYS A 246 16.32 -18.95 -26.22
#